data_AF-A0A382WRE6-F1
#
_entry.id   AF-A0A382WRE6-F1
#
_cell.length_a   1.000
_cell.length_b   1.000
_cell.length_c   1.000
_cell.angle_alpha   90.00
_cell.angle_beta   90.00
_cell.angle_gamma   90.00
#
_symmetry.space_group_name_H-M   'P 1'
#
loop_
_entity.id
_entity.type
_entity.pdbx_description
1 polymer ?
#
loop_
_entity_poly.entity_id
_entity_poly.type
_entity_poly.pdbx_seq_one_letter_code
_entity_poly.pdbx_strand_id
1 'polypeptide(L)'
;MSAEVFKKGLDLKHVVAGDLARDYHSDLVQTIRLNDFTYKDGRVSVHLAKEFGFCYGVERAVDYAYQARKKFPDRTVYLTGEIIHNPHVNTRLRASGIRFLSDPSESIEHVTSTDVVILPAFGVTIRELERLISSDCTLVDTTCGSVLNVWKNVRQYARDGYTAVIHGKAQHEETQATASQARVTDNGRYVI
;
A
#
# COMPACT_ATOMS: atom_id res chain seq x y z
N MET A 1 -13.85 8.48 -20.66
CA MET A 1 -13.98 9.08 -19.31
C MET A 1 -12.72 8.70 -18.54
N SER A 2 -12.19 9.57 -17.68
CA SER A 2 -10.99 9.26 -16.91
C SER A 2 -11.40 8.50 -15.65
N ALA A 3 -10.80 7.33 -15.41
CA ALA A 3 -11.00 6.57 -14.16
C ALA A 3 -10.86 7.48 -12.93
N GLU A 4 -11.76 7.35 -11.96
CA GLU A 4 -11.72 8.09 -10.70
C GLU A 4 -10.56 7.56 -9.83
N VAL A 5 -9.63 8.42 -9.42
CA VAL A 5 -8.45 8.00 -8.64
C VAL A 5 -8.31 8.78 -7.33
N PHE A 6 -8.47 8.09 -6.21
CA PHE A 6 -8.25 8.61 -4.85
C PHE A 6 -6.77 8.47 -4.45
N LYS A 7 -6.04 9.59 -4.33
CA LYS A 7 -4.62 9.62 -3.92
C LYS A 7 -4.36 10.27 -2.54
N LYS A 8 -5.37 10.95 -2.01
CA LYS A 8 -5.29 11.77 -0.78
C LYS A 8 -6.25 11.29 0.32
N GLY A 9 -6.69 10.03 0.23
CA GLY A 9 -7.62 9.44 1.18
C GLY A 9 -9.07 9.60 0.72
N LEU A 10 -9.99 9.17 1.58
CA LEU A 10 -11.42 9.11 1.26
C LEU A 10 -12.28 9.89 2.26
N ASP A 11 -11.65 10.72 3.11
CA ASP A 11 -12.27 11.56 4.15
C ASP A 11 -13.07 10.82 5.22
N LEU A 12 -12.73 9.56 5.47
CA LEU A 12 -13.43 8.69 6.44
C LEU A 12 -12.55 8.25 7.62
N LYS A 13 -11.44 8.95 7.88
CA LYS A 13 -10.47 8.57 8.93
C LYS A 13 -11.11 8.39 10.31
N HIS A 14 -12.02 9.29 10.69
CA HIS A 14 -12.72 9.22 11.97
C HIS A 14 -13.68 8.02 12.05
N VAL A 15 -14.23 7.58 10.92
CA VAL A 15 -15.16 6.44 10.84
C VAL A 15 -14.43 5.11 11.06
N VAL A 16 -13.18 5.00 10.58
CA VAL A 16 -12.40 3.76 10.66
C VAL A 16 -11.46 3.70 11.87
N ALA A 17 -11.30 4.80 12.60
CA ALA A 17 -10.37 4.88 13.74
C ALA A 17 -10.63 3.80 14.80
N GLY A 18 -11.90 3.49 15.10
CA GLY A 18 -12.25 2.44 16.06
C GLY A 18 -11.88 1.03 15.59
N ASP A 19 -12.05 0.75 14.30
CA ASP A 19 -11.66 -0.53 13.71
C ASP A 19 -10.13 -0.70 13.75
N LEU A 20 -9.38 0.33 13.34
CA LEU A 20 -7.92 0.34 13.37
C LEU A 20 -7.34 0.21 14.79
N ALA A 21 -7.92 0.93 15.76
CA ALA A 21 -7.49 0.86 17.15
C ALA A 21 -7.71 -0.56 17.72
N ARG A 22 -8.88 -1.15 17.49
CA ARG A 22 -9.17 -2.53 17.93
C ARG A 22 -8.18 -3.54 17.33
N ASP A 23 -7.83 -3.38 16.06
CA ASP A 23 -7.10 -4.41 15.33
C ASP A 23 -5.56 -4.28 15.48
N TYR A 24 -5.05 -3.10 15.82
CA TYR A 24 -3.60 -2.82 15.84
C TYR A 24 -3.06 -2.11 17.09
N HIS A 25 -3.91 -1.66 18.03
CA HIS A 25 -3.47 -1.08 19.31
C HIS A 25 -3.23 -2.17 20.36
N SER A 26 -2.27 -1.93 21.26
CA SER A 26 -1.98 -2.85 22.37
C SER A 26 -1.67 -2.06 23.64
N ASP A 27 -2.50 -2.26 24.67
CA ASP A 27 -2.35 -1.62 25.98
C ASP A 27 -1.06 -2.04 26.69
N LEU A 28 -0.64 -3.30 26.50
CA LEU A 28 0.65 -3.77 26.98
C LEU A 28 1.78 -2.96 26.34
N VAL A 29 1.81 -2.87 25.01
CA VAL A 29 2.84 -2.09 24.30
C VAL A 29 2.84 -0.63 24.76
N GLN A 30 1.67 -0.02 24.93
CA GLN A 30 1.55 1.35 25.44
C GLN A 30 2.12 1.47 26.86
N THR A 31 1.85 0.51 27.73
CA THR A 31 2.41 0.44 29.08
C THR A 31 3.94 0.33 29.05
N ILE A 32 4.51 -0.50 28.17
CA ILE A 32 5.97 -0.60 28.04
C ILE A 32 6.57 0.71 27.52
N ARG A 33 5.93 1.38 26.55
CA ARG A 33 6.39 2.69 26.05
C ARG A 33 6.41 3.76 27.13
N LEU A 34 5.38 3.80 27.99
CA LEU A 34 5.30 4.74 29.12
C LEU A 34 6.37 4.46 30.19
N ASN A 35 6.88 3.23 30.25
CA ASN A 35 7.94 2.80 31.18
C ASN A 35 9.34 2.79 30.52
N ASP A 36 9.65 3.84 29.75
CA ASP A 36 10.93 3.99 29.03
C ASP A 36 11.31 2.73 28.22
N PHE A 37 10.34 2.24 27.45
CA PHE A 37 10.47 1.06 26.60
C PHE A 37 10.91 -0.21 27.35
N THR A 38 10.67 -0.30 28.65
CA THR A 38 11.09 -1.43 29.48
C THR A 38 9.94 -1.99 30.31
N TYR A 39 9.84 -3.31 30.38
CA TYR A 39 8.91 -4.03 31.25
C TYR A 39 9.69 -5.04 32.08
N LYS A 40 9.36 -5.16 33.37
CA LYS A 40 10.01 -6.08 34.30
C LYS A 40 8.95 -6.91 35.02
N ASP A 41 9.17 -8.22 35.04
CA ASP A 41 8.37 -9.16 35.82
C ASP A 41 9.29 -10.20 36.46
N GLY A 42 9.48 -10.10 37.78
CA GLY A 42 10.43 -10.90 38.53
C GLY A 42 11.86 -10.78 37.98
N ARG A 43 12.39 -11.90 37.45
CA ARG A 43 13.73 -11.98 36.86
C ARG A 43 13.76 -11.71 35.35
N VAL A 44 12.62 -11.47 34.71
CA VAL A 44 12.51 -11.22 33.28
C VAL A 44 12.43 -9.72 33.03
N SER A 45 13.24 -9.24 32.09
CA SER A 45 13.14 -7.89 31.54
C SER A 45 12.91 -7.96 30.03
N VAL A 46 11.92 -7.19 29.57
CA VAL A 46 11.62 -6.99 28.16
C VAL A 46 11.97 -5.55 27.81
N HIS A 47 12.72 -5.36 26.73
CA HIS A 47 13.06 -4.06 26.18
C HIS A 47 12.48 -3.95 24.77
N LEU A 48 11.70 -2.91 24.53
CA LEU A 48 11.22 -2.59 23.19
C LEU A 48 12.21 -1.64 22.51
N ALA A 49 12.36 -1.79 21.20
CA ALA A 49 13.02 -0.77 20.39
C ALA A 49 12.25 0.55 20.51
N LYS A 50 12.96 1.68 20.37
CA LYS A 50 12.30 3.00 20.38
C LYS A 50 11.43 3.22 19.14
N GLU A 51 11.91 2.70 18.01
CA GLU A 51 11.26 2.76 16.71
C GLU A 51 10.86 1.33 16.29
N PHE A 52 9.56 1.05 16.25
CA PHE A 52 9.01 -0.24 15.84
C PHE A 52 7.55 -0.08 15.40
N GLY A 53 7.03 -1.09 14.69
CA GLY A 53 5.64 -1.13 14.25
C GLY A 53 5.42 -0.47 12.89
N PHE A 54 4.25 0.11 12.68
CA PHE A 54 3.89 0.73 11.41
C PHE A 54 4.63 2.04 11.21
N CYS A 55 5.21 2.23 10.02
CA CYS A 55 5.62 3.55 9.57
C CYS A 55 4.39 4.29 9.01
N TYR A 56 4.51 5.61 8.86
CA TYR A 56 3.43 6.45 8.29
C TYR A 56 2.87 5.93 6.95
N GLY A 57 3.73 5.42 6.07
CA GLY A 57 3.29 4.86 4.78
C GLY A 57 2.39 3.64 4.94
N VAL A 58 2.72 2.77 5.90
CA VAL A 58 1.93 1.59 6.24
C VAL A 58 0.61 1.99 6.90
N GLU A 59 0.65 2.88 7.91
CA GLU A 59 -0.56 3.36 8.58
C GLU A 59 -1.56 3.93 7.58
N ARG A 60 -1.08 4.78 6.66
CA ARG A 60 -1.90 5.39 5.61
C ARG A 60 -2.49 4.34 4.66
N ALA A 61 -1.71 3.34 4.26
CA ALA A 61 -2.19 2.32 3.33
C ALA A 61 -3.29 1.44 3.93
N VAL A 62 -3.09 1.02 5.18
CA VAL A 62 -4.10 0.26 5.93
C VAL A 62 -5.34 1.11 6.18
N ASP A 63 -5.18 2.36 6.63
CA ASP A 63 -6.28 3.31 6.83
C ASP A 63 -7.13 3.49 5.55
N TYR A 64 -6.49 3.68 4.40
CA TYR A 64 -7.21 3.86 3.13
C TYR A 64 -7.94 2.59 2.69
N ALA A 65 -7.39 1.40 2.97
CA ALA A 65 -8.08 0.15 2.68
C ALA A 65 -9.38 0.00 3.50
N TYR A 66 -9.34 0.31 4.80
CA TYR A 66 -10.55 0.33 5.64
C TYR A 66 -11.54 1.38 5.15
N GLN A 67 -11.07 2.59 4.83
CA GLN A 67 -11.93 3.66 4.32
C GLN A 67 -12.57 3.30 2.98
N ALA A 68 -11.83 2.68 2.06
CA ALA A 68 -12.36 2.21 0.78
C ALA A 68 -13.51 1.23 1.00
N ARG A 69 -13.32 0.26 1.90
CA ARG A 69 -14.38 -0.72 2.23
C ARG A 69 -15.62 -0.06 2.84
N LYS A 70 -15.47 0.97 3.70
CA LYS A 70 -16.59 1.72 4.28
C LYS A 70 -17.27 2.66 3.29
N LYS A 71 -16.51 3.32 2.40
CA LYS A 71 -17.04 4.28 1.43
C LYS A 71 -17.89 3.63 0.35
N PHE A 72 -17.53 2.42 -0.04
CA PHE A 72 -18.14 1.73 -1.16
C PHE A 72 -18.82 0.44 -0.73
N PRO A 73 -19.75 0.43 0.25
CA PRO A 73 -20.26 -0.78 0.89
C PRO A 73 -20.89 -1.76 -0.10
N ASP A 74 -21.53 -1.27 -1.17
CA ASP A 74 -22.25 -2.08 -2.15
C ASP A 74 -21.42 -2.49 -3.38
N ARG A 75 -20.14 -2.06 -3.45
CA ARG A 75 -19.24 -2.38 -4.56
C ARG A 75 -18.25 -3.46 -4.19
N THR A 76 -17.80 -4.24 -5.17
CA THR A 76 -16.66 -5.12 -4.97
C THR A 76 -15.40 -4.28 -4.80
N VAL A 77 -14.66 -4.52 -3.72
CA VAL A 77 -13.38 -3.85 -3.48
C VAL A 77 -12.29 -4.91 -3.62
N TYR A 78 -11.42 -4.68 -4.59
CA TYR A 78 -10.24 -5.49 -4.85
C TYR A 78 -8.99 -4.81 -4.31
N LEU A 79 -7.98 -5.61 -4.03
CA LEU A 79 -6.59 -5.20 -3.82
C LEU A 79 -5.73 -5.98 -4.81
N THR A 80 -4.80 -5.31 -5.50
CA THR A 80 -4.02 -5.96 -6.58
C THR A 80 -3.15 -7.12 -6.10
N GLY A 81 -2.68 -7.05 -4.85
CA GLY A 81 -1.90 -8.08 -4.17
C GLY A 81 -1.99 -7.91 -2.66
N GLU A 82 -0.87 -7.96 -1.96
CA GLU A 82 -0.83 -7.62 -0.53
C GLU A 82 -0.85 -6.10 -0.31
N ILE A 83 -1.48 -5.60 0.75
CA ILE A 83 -1.46 -4.14 1.03
C ILE A 83 -0.05 -3.73 1.49
N ILE A 84 0.53 -4.62 2.29
CA ILE A 84 1.89 -4.67 2.83
C ILE A 84 2.26 -6.14 3.06
N HIS A 85 3.55 -6.47 3.18
CA HIS A 85 4.02 -7.82 3.51
C HIS A 85 3.80 -8.19 4.99
N ASN A 86 2.53 -8.23 5.40
CA ASN A 86 2.11 -8.65 6.73
C ASN A 86 0.84 -9.53 6.63
N PRO A 87 0.95 -10.85 6.87
CA PRO A 87 -0.16 -11.77 6.68
C PRO A 87 -1.33 -11.49 7.64
N HIS A 88 -1.08 -10.99 8.85
CA HIS A 88 -2.15 -10.63 9.79
C HIS A 88 -2.99 -9.47 9.26
N VAL A 89 -2.35 -8.43 8.72
CA VAL A 89 -3.06 -7.30 8.09
C VAL A 89 -3.87 -7.77 6.88
N ASN A 90 -3.26 -8.55 5.97
CA ASN A 90 -3.95 -9.05 4.78
C ASN A 90 -5.13 -9.97 5.12
N THR A 91 -5.00 -10.78 6.18
CA THR A 91 -6.10 -11.63 6.68
C THR A 91 -7.28 -10.79 7.18
N ARG A 92 -7.01 -9.70 7.89
CA ARG A 92 -8.06 -8.79 8.37
C ARG A 92 -8.76 -8.05 7.23
N LEU A 93 -8.03 -7.63 6.20
CA LEU A 93 -8.64 -7.03 5.01
C LEU A 93 -9.51 -8.04 4.25
N ARG A 94 -9.10 -9.29 4.13
CA ARG A 94 -9.97 -10.35 3.57
C ARG A 94 -11.23 -10.53 4.41
N ALA A 95 -11.09 -10.60 5.73
CA ALA A 95 -12.22 -10.74 6.65
C ALA A 95 -13.19 -9.54 6.62
N SER A 96 -12.73 -8.35 6.19
CA SER A 96 -13.59 -7.18 5.99
C SER A 96 -14.27 -7.14 4.61
N GLY A 97 -14.07 -8.17 3.77
CA GLY A 97 -14.71 -8.29 2.46
C GLY A 97 -13.92 -7.68 1.30
N ILE A 98 -12.62 -7.42 1.48
CA ILE A 98 -11.73 -7.05 0.37
C ILE A 98 -11.22 -8.32 -0.32
N ARG A 99 -11.40 -8.40 -1.64
CA ARG A 99 -10.91 -9.51 -2.48
C ARG A 99 -9.52 -9.19 -3.01
N PHE A 100 -8.68 -10.19 -3.24
CA PHE A 100 -7.29 -9.98 -3.66
C PHE A 100 -7.12 -10.53 -5.07
N LEU A 101 -6.68 -9.70 -6.03
CA LEU A 101 -6.48 -10.12 -7.43
C LEU A 101 -5.33 -11.14 -7.58
N SER A 102 -4.51 -11.30 -6.55
CA SER A 102 -3.51 -12.36 -6.45
C SER A 102 -4.09 -13.73 -6.08
N ASP A 103 -5.34 -13.80 -5.60
CA ASP A 103 -5.96 -15.06 -5.21
C ASP A 103 -6.37 -15.85 -6.47
N PRO A 104 -6.27 -17.20 -6.48
CA PRO A 104 -6.47 -18.00 -7.70
C PRO A 104 -7.86 -17.89 -8.36
N SER A 105 -8.88 -17.50 -7.61
CA SER A 105 -10.25 -17.30 -8.09
C SER A 105 -10.50 -15.91 -8.66
N GLU A 106 -9.54 -15.00 -8.53
CA GLU A 106 -9.65 -13.62 -8.93
C GLU A 106 -8.78 -13.32 -10.15
N SER A 107 -9.17 -12.30 -10.90
CA SER A 107 -8.45 -11.89 -12.09
C SER A 107 -8.74 -10.44 -12.36
N ILE A 108 -7.72 -9.68 -12.77
CA ILE A 108 -7.87 -8.27 -13.17
C ILE A 108 -8.81 -8.12 -14.38
N GLU A 109 -8.99 -9.18 -15.18
CA GLU A 109 -9.95 -9.33 -16.26
C GLU A 109 -11.41 -9.28 -15.77
N HIS A 110 -11.68 -9.63 -14.50
CA HIS A 110 -13.01 -9.59 -13.91
C HIS A 110 -13.36 -8.20 -13.35
N VAL A 111 -12.40 -7.26 -13.34
CA VAL A 111 -12.61 -5.89 -12.84
C VAL A 111 -13.42 -5.10 -13.86
N THR A 112 -14.50 -4.51 -13.38
CA THR A 112 -15.44 -3.69 -14.16
C THR A 112 -15.47 -2.25 -13.66
N SER A 113 -16.15 -1.36 -14.37
CA SER A 113 -16.30 0.05 -13.98
C SER A 113 -17.05 0.24 -12.66
N THR A 114 -17.86 -0.75 -12.24
CA THR A 114 -18.56 -0.73 -10.95
C THR A 114 -17.70 -1.17 -9.77
N ASP A 115 -16.45 -1.59 -10.00
CA ASP A 115 -15.57 -2.08 -8.94
C ASP A 115 -14.60 -1.01 -8.44
N VAL A 116 -14.05 -1.24 -7.26
CA VAL A 116 -13.00 -0.41 -6.65
C VAL A 116 -11.73 -1.23 -6.55
N VAL A 117 -10.59 -0.70 -6.98
CA VAL A 117 -9.29 -1.37 -6.87
C VAL A 117 -8.33 -0.53 -6.05
N ILE A 118 -7.81 -1.13 -4.99
CA ILE A 118 -6.79 -0.54 -4.12
C ILE A 118 -5.41 -0.90 -4.69
N LEU A 119 -4.53 0.09 -4.81
CA LEU A 119 -3.11 -0.11 -5.12
C LEU A 119 -2.32 -0.13 -3.81
N PRO A 120 -1.37 -1.06 -3.63
CA PRO A 120 -0.68 -1.28 -2.37
C PRO A 120 0.36 -0.21 -2.02
N ALA A 121 0.92 -0.28 -0.82
CA ALA A 121 1.83 0.75 -0.31
C ALA A 121 3.13 0.90 -1.13
N PHE A 122 3.58 -0.17 -1.78
CA PHE A 122 4.75 -0.21 -2.66
C PHE A 122 4.40 0.16 -4.13
N GLY A 123 3.12 0.37 -4.43
CA GLY A 123 2.62 0.73 -5.76
C GLY A 123 2.52 -0.44 -6.74
N VAL A 124 2.21 -0.11 -7.99
CA VAL A 124 2.10 -1.07 -9.11
C VAL A 124 2.93 -0.61 -10.31
N THR A 125 3.19 -1.51 -11.25
CA THR A 125 3.87 -1.14 -12.50
C THR A 125 3.01 -0.22 -13.37
N ILE A 126 3.64 0.58 -14.23
CA ILE A 126 2.91 1.44 -15.19
C ILE A 126 1.95 0.64 -16.06
N ARG A 127 2.37 -0.52 -16.56
CA ARG A 127 1.53 -1.41 -17.38
C ARG A 127 0.28 -1.89 -16.65
N GLU A 128 0.43 -2.25 -15.38
CA GLU A 128 -0.69 -2.68 -14.54
C GLU A 128 -1.63 -1.50 -14.23
N LEU A 129 -1.08 -0.33 -13.94
CA LEU A 129 -1.87 0.88 -13.74
C LEU A 129 -2.68 1.26 -14.99
N GLU A 130 -2.07 1.23 -16.17
CA GLU A 130 -2.74 1.50 -17.45
C GLU A 130 -3.89 0.52 -17.69
N ARG A 131 -3.66 -0.76 -17.40
CA ARG A 131 -4.68 -1.80 -17.50
C ARG A 131 -5.87 -1.51 -16.57
N LEU A 132 -5.61 -1.15 -15.32
CA LEU A 132 -6.68 -0.80 -14.37
C LEU A 132 -7.44 0.47 -14.76
N ILE A 133 -6.75 1.48 -15.29
CA ILE A 133 -7.38 2.69 -15.83
C ILE A 133 -8.28 2.34 -17.03
N SER A 134 -7.86 1.40 -17.88
CA SER A 134 -8.65 0.98 -19.04
C SER A 134 -9.96 0.25 -18.68
N SER A 135 -10.04 -0.32 -17.48
CA SER A 135 -11.27 -0.94 -16.94
C SER A 135 -12.30 0.08 -16.42
N ASP A 136 -11.96 1.38 -16.39
CA ASP A 136 -12.80 2.49 -15.87
C ASP A 136 -13.31 2.27 -14.43
N CYS A 137 -12.58 1.45 -13.66
CA CYS A 137 -12.86 1.20 -12.25
C CYS A 137 -12.44 2.38 -11.36
N THR A 138 -12.96 2.44 -10.14
CA THR A 138 -12.50 3.43 -9.16
C THR A 138 -11.19 2.96 -8.54
N LEU A 139 -10.14 3.78 -8.56
CA LEU A 139 -8.84 3.46 -7.99
C LEU A 139 -8.62 4.14 -6.65
N VAL A 140 -8.07 3.41 -5.68
CA VAL A 140 -7.60 3.94 -4.40
C VAL A 140 -6.09 3.69 -4.31
N ASP A 141 -5.30 4.72 -4.58
CA ASP A 141 -3.84 4.62 -4.62
C ASP A 141 -3.26 4.88 -3.23
N THR A 142 -2.78 3.79 -2.60
CA THR A 142 -2.16 3.86 -1.28
C THR A 142 -0.64 3.95 -1.31
N THR A 143 -0.03 4.11 -2.49
CA THR A 143 1.42 4.16 -2.65
C THR A 143 2.03 5.18 -1.68
N CYS A 144 3.06 4.73 -0.96
CA CYS A 144 3.74 5.53 0.06
C CYS A 144 4.37 6.78 -0.56
N GLY A 145 4.26 7.92 0.12
CA GLY A 145 4.85 9.18 -0.34
C GLY A 145 6.36 9.10 -0.59
N SER A 146 7.09 8.29 0.21
CA SER A 146 8.51 8.05 0.00
C SER A 146 8.79 7.30 -1.31
N VAL A 147 7.95 6.31 -1.67
CA VAL A 147 8.04 5.58 -2.93
C VAL A 147 7.74 6.51 -4.11
N LEU A 148 6.70 7.34 -4.00
CA LEU A 148 6.36 8.34 -5.03
C LEU A 148 7.50 9.35 -5.27
N ASN A 149 8.26 9.71 -4.24
CA ASN A 149 9.44 10.56 -4.39
C ASN A 149 10.55 9.87 -5.21
N VAL A 150 10.79 8.58 -4.98
CA VAL A 150 11.74 7.79 -5.78
C VAL A 150 11.27 7.75 -7.24
N TRP A 151 9.99 7.50 -7.49
CA TRP A 151 9.41 7.47 -8.83
C TRP A 151 9.56 8.80 -9.55
N LYS A 152 9.37 9.93 -8.84
CA LYS A 152 9.60 11.27 -9.40
C LYS A 152 11.04 11.46 -9.87
N ASN A 153 12.02 11.01 -9.07
CA ASN A 153 13.43 11.10 -9.42
C ASN A 153 13.76 10.21 -10.62
N VAL A 154 13.29 8.96 -10.64
CA VAL A 154 13.50 8.03 -11.76
C VAL A 154 12.94 8.60 -13.08
N ARG A 155 11.74 9.17 -13.05
CA ARG A 155 11.16 9.85 -14.23
C ARG A 155 11.97 11.07 -14.65
N GLN A 156 12.52 11.82 -13.69
CA GLN A 156 13.36 12.98 -13.99
C GLN A 156 14.66 12.55 -14.68
N TYR A 157 15.35 11.52 -14.16
CA TYR A 157 16.55 10.98 -14.78
C TYR A 157 16.31 10.50 -16.21
N ALA A 158 15.18 9.85 -16.45
CA ALA A 158 14.80 9.41 -17.79
C ALA A 158 14.59 10.59 -18.75
N ARG A 159 13.92 11.67 -18.31
CA ARG A 159 13.76 12.92 -19.08
C ARG A 159 15.10 13.59 -19.39
N ASP A 160 16.03 13.56 -18.45
CA ASP A 160 17.34 14.19 -18.58
C ASP A 160 18.35 13.31 -19.35
N GLY A 161 17.93 12.13 -19.83
CA GLY A 161 18.75 11.21 -20.63
C GLY A 161 19.70 10.33 -19.82
N TYR A 162 19.60 10.32 -18.50
CA TYR A 162 20.40 9.47 -17.61
C TYR A 162 19.86 8.04 -17.53
N THR A 163 20.74 7.12 -17.13
CA THR A 163 20.37 5.75 -16.74
C THR A 163 20.18 5.70 -15.22
N ALA A 164 19.02 5.24 -14.74
CA ALA A 164 18.79 5.03 -13.32
C ALA A 164 19.44 3.71 -12.85
N VAL A 165 20.22 3.75 -11.77
CA VAL A 165 20.72 2.53 -11.10
C VAL A 165 19.87 2.31 -9.84
N ILE A 166 19.11 1.22 -9.80
CA ILE A 166 18.13 0.92 -8.77
C ILE A 166 18.67 -0.18 -7.87
N HIS A 167 19.24 0.18 -6.73
CA HIS A 167 19.71 -0.82 -5.77
C HIS A 167 18.53 -1.45 -5.02
N GLY A 168 18.15 -2.67 -5.38
CA GLY A 168 17.06 -3.42 -4.77
C GLY A 168 16.99 -4.86 -5.23
N LYS A 169 16.07 -5.64 -4.66
CA LYS A 169 15.82 -7.00 -5.13
C LYS A 169 15.04 -6.92 -6.44
N ALA A 170 15.61 -7.45 -7.53
CA ALA A 170 15.01 -7.36 -8.86
C ALA A 170 13.55 -7.84 -8.90
N GLN A 171 13.21 -8.93 -8.23
CA GLN A 171 11.85 -9.48 -8.27
C GLN A 171 10.88 -8.85 -7.24
N HIS A 172 11.32 -7.89 -6.44
CA HIS A 172 10.44 -7.24 -5.45
C HIS A 172 9.51 -6.23 -6.13
N GLU A 173 8.25 -6.18 -5.69
CA GLU A 173 7.17 -5.40 -6.30
C GLU A 173 7.51 -3.90 -6.35
N GLU A 174 8.03 -3.33 -5.26
CA GLU A 174 8.49 -1.93 -5.23
C GLU A 174 9.60 -1.64 -6.26
N THR A 175 10.54 -2.58 -6.45
CA THR A 175 11.63 -2.44 -7.42
C THR A 175 11.08 -2.46 -8.84
N GLN A 176 10.16 -3.38 -9.13
CA GLN A 176 9.52 -3.49 -10.45
C GLN A 176 8.65 -2.26 -10.76
N ALA A 177 7.86 -1.81 -9.78
CA ALA A 177 7.05 -0.60 -9.90
C ALA A 177 7.94 0.62 -10.16
N THR A 178 9.04 0.77 -9.42
CA THR A 178 10.03 1.85 -9.59
C THR A 178 10.74 1.79 -10.94
N ALA A 179 11.21 0.62 -11.35
CA ALA A 179 11.89 0.42 -12.63
C ALA A 179 10.97 0.74 -13.82
N SER A 180 9.67 0.40 -13.72
CA SER A 180 8.69 0.72 -14.76
C SER A 180 8.54 2.23 -15.00
N GLN A 181 8.82 3.06 -13.98
CA GLN A 181 8.76 4.52 -14.10
C GLN A 181 9.81 5.10 -15.04
N ALA A 182 10.96 4.44 -15.18
CA ALA A 182 12.00 4.88 -16.10
C ALA A 182 11.51 4.79 -17.55
N ARG A 183 10.65 3.82 -17.87
CA ARG A 183 10.16 3.56 -19.23
C ARG A 183 8.99 4.45 -19.67
N VAL A 184 8.57 5.41 -18.84
CA VAL A 184 7.51 6.37 -19.21
C VAL A 184 7.95 7.30 -20.35
N THR A 185 9.25 7.48 -20.52
CA THR A 185 9.84 8.19 -21.67
C THR A 185 10.53 7.19 -22.60
N ASP A 186 10.40 7.36 -23.92
CA ASP A 186 10.88 6.41 -24.93
C ASP A 186 12.37 6.03 -24.81
N ASN A 187 13.21 6.95 -24.33
CA ASN A 187 14.66 6.75 -24.16
C ASN A 187 15.09 6.43 -22.72
N GLY A 188 14.14 6.14 -21.84
CA GLY A 188 14.40 5.87 -20.44
C GLY A 188 15.14 4.55 -20.22
N ARG A 189 16.22 4.60 -19.43
CA ARG A 189 17.10 3.45 -19.16
C ARG A 189 17.22 3.22 -17.67
N TYR A 190 17.27 1.95 -17.27
CA TYR A 190 17.60 1.57 -15.90
C TYR A 190 18.39 0.27 -15.85
N VAL A 191 19.09 0.07 -14.73
CA VAL A 191 19.65 -1.21 -14.29
C VAL A 191 19.21 -1.40 -12.84
N ILE A 192 18.91 -2.64 -12.46
CA ILE A 192 18.67 -3.05 -11.08
C ILE A 192 19.91 -3.77 -10.59
#